data_AF-A0A7C3NJX1-F1
#
_entry.id   AF-A0A7C3NJX1-F1
#
_cell.length_a   1.000
_cell.length_b   1.000
_cell.length_c   1.000
_cell.angle_alpha   90.00
_cell.angle_beta   90.00
_cell.angle_gamma   90.00
#
_symmetry.space_group_name_H-M   'P 1'
#
loop_
_entity.id
_entity.type
_entity.pdbx_description
1 polymer ?
#
loop_
_entity_poly.entity_id
_entity_poly.type
_entity_poly.pdbx_seq_one_letter_code
_entity_poly.pdbx_strand_id
1 'polypeptide(L)'
;MTKPLRLSRLGGELLLRVLEQSKPAIAVAAFQDLASDPSSELIKIGALERHGNNRAALVPGDDGPVFRDLAWHGDRNAYGYFDASDGSVVLAPESQMLYRVAVPWWFAWLAASLNLTNSGRPTELVPGSAWDIGDIWITRQRNVPVLFVRRLHRGETRTALRDALQKRAGRSGGLILTSSRNTPSQDALERYIVVSIAKVLTNDLQVFSVDRQLLLSPFLERFSLFVNRGGFPGSGE
;
A
#
# COMPACT_ATOMS: atom_id res chain seq x y z
N MET A 1 -21.27 0.10 -10.77
CA MET A 1 -20.04 -0.13 -9.99
C MET A 1 -19.15 -1.06 -10.78
N THR A 2 -17.90 -0.68 -10.98
CA THR A 2 -16.93 -1.45 -11.79
C THR A 2 -16.36 -2.58 -10.94
N LYS A 3 -16.38 -3.81 -11.44
CA LYS A 3 -15.75 -4.97 -10.78
C LYS A 3 -14.22 -4.70 -10.69
N PRO A 4 -13.57 -4.95 -9.53
CA PRO A 4 -12.13 -4.75 -9.43
C PRO A 4 -11.40 -5.66 -10.43
N LEU A 5 -10.31 -5.15 -11.02
CA LEU A 5 -9.40 -5.96 -11.82
C LEU A 5 -8.84 -7.08 -10.95
N ARG A 6 -8.76 -8.28 -11.53
CA ARG A 6 -8.20 -9.45 -10.84
C ARG A 6 -6.69 -9.25 -10.70
N LEU A 7 -6.19 -9.45 -9.48
CA LEU A 7 -4.77 -9.43 -9.14
C LEU A 7 -4.35 -10.83 -8.69
N SER A 8 -3.21 -11.31 -9.18
CA SER A 8 -2.56 -12.47 -8.55
C SER A 8 -2.18 -12.16 -7.10
N ARG A 9 -2.18 -13.21 -6.26
CA ARG A 9 -1.80 -13.10 -4.85
C ARG A 9 -0.41 -12.49 -4.69
N LEU A 10 0.56 -13.01 -5.44
CA LEU A 10 1.95 -12.52 -5.41
C LEU A 10 2.04 -11.07 -5.88
N GLY A 11 1.35 -10.71 -6.97
CA GLY A 11 1.33 -9.34 -7.49
C GLY A 11 0.78 -8.34 -6.48
N GLY A 12 -0.33 -8.64 -5.81
CA GLY A 12 -0.87 -7.75 -4.79
C GLY A 12 0.02 -7.64 -3.54
N GLU A 13 0.64 -8.73 -3.09
CA GLU A 13 1.60 -8.68 -1.99
C GLU A 13 2.86 -7.86 -2.34
N LEU A 14 3.32 -7.97 -3.59
CA LEU A 14 4.39 -7.14 -4.12
C LEU A 14 4.02 -5.65 -4.09
N LEU A 15 2.80 -5.29 -4.55
CA LEU A 15 2.31 -3.90 -4.45
C LEU A 15 2.33 -3.40 -3.01
N LEU A 16 1.86 -4.20 -2.04
CA LEU A 16 1.93 -3.82 -0.62
C LEU A 16 3.37 -3.55 -0.16
N ARG A 17 4.35 -4.36 -0.57
CA ARG A 17 5.77 -4.15 -0.24
C ARG A 17 6.33 -2.88 -0.88
N VAL A 18 6.02 -2.63 -2.15
CA VAL A 18 6.47 -1.42 -2.86
C VAL A 18 5.83 -0.18 -2.25
N LEU A 19 4.57 -0.25 -1.83
CA LEU A 19 3.89 0.84 -1.08
C LEU A 19 4.55 1.13 0.28
N GLU A 20 5.37 0.24 0.85
CA GLU A 20 6.11 0.55 2.09
C GLU A 20 7.45 1.27 1.85
N GLN A 21 7.87 1.43 0.59
CA GLN A 21 9.08 2.18 0.23
C GLN A 21 8.86 3.70 0.33
N SER A 22 9.92 4.46 0.63
CA SER A 22 9.85 5.93 0.70
C SER A 22 9.39 6.55 -0.61
N LYS A 23 9.89 6.03 -1.73
CA LYS A 23 9.33 6.19 -3.07
C LYS A 23 8.74 4.84 -3.46
N PRO A 24 7.45 4.75 -3.84
CA PRO A 24 6.79 3.47 -4.19
C PRO A 24 7.30 2.91 -5.52
N ALA A 25 8.60 2.67 -5.63
CA ALA A 25 9.27 2.23 -6.83
C ALA A 25 10.07 0.96 -6.59
N ILE A 26 10.27 0.19 -7.65
CA ILE A 26 10.97 -1.07 -7.69
C ILE A 26 11.70 -1.20 -9.03
N ALA A 27 12.92 -1.72 -8.98
CA ALA A 27 13.72 -1.99 -10.17
C ALA A 27 13.34 -3.34 -10.78
N VAL A 28 13.43 -3.46 -12.11
CA VAL A 28 13.18 -4.72 -12.81
C VAL A 28 14.06 -5.85 -12.31
N ALA A 29 15.33 -5.56 -12.01
CA ALA A 29 16.26 -6.55 -11.47
C ALA A 29 15.72 -7.24 -10.20
N ALA A 30 14.97 -6.53 -9.35
CA ALA A 30 14.38 -7.10 -8.13
C ALA A 30 13.22 -8.09 -8.40
N PHE A 31 12.73 -8.18 -9.65
CA PHE A 31 11.73 -9.17 -10.05
C PHE A 31 12.36 -10.49 -10.51
N GLN A 32 13.63 -10.49 -10.94
CA GLN A 32 14.29 -11.70 -11.45
C GLN A 32 14.44 -12.79 -10.38
N ASP A 33 14.46 -12.38 -9.10
CA ASP A 33 14.52 -13.29 -7.95
C ASP A 33 13.14 -13.90 -7.58
N LEU A 34 12.06 -13.50 -8.26
CA LEU A 34 10.72 -14.05 -8.03
C LEU A 34 10.50 -15.27 -8.95
N ALA A 35 10.07 -16.39 -8.36
CA ALA A 35 9.84 -17.66 -9.08
C ALA A 35 8.73 -17.59 -10.16
N SER A 36 7.93 -16.53 -10.16
CA SER A 36 7.00 -16.17 -11.22
C SER A 36 7.21 -14.70 -11.57
N ASP A 37 6.74 -14.26 -12.74
CA ASP A 37 6.84 -12.86 -13.19
C ASP A 37 5.54 -12.08 -12.91
N PRO A 38 5.27 -11.65 -11.66
CA PRO A 38 4.13 -10.79 -11.36
C PRO A 38 4.30 -9.40 -11.96
N SER A 39 5.52 -9.02 -12.38
CA SER A 39 5.79 -7.67 -12.86
C SER A 39 5.15 -7.42 -14.21
N SER A 40 5.22 -8.36 -15.16
CA SER A 40 4.54 -8.24 -16.45
C SER A 40 3.02 -8.16 -16.32
N GLU A 41 2.42 -8.94 -15.41
CA GLU A 41 0.99 -8.83 -15.09
C GLU A 41 0.65 -7.43 -14.57
N LEU A 42 1.36 -6.95 -13.55
CA LEU A 42 1.12 -5.67 -12.90
C LEU A 42 1.32 -4.48 -13.85
N ILE A 43 2.29 -4.57 -14.77
CA ILE A 43 2.50 -3.57 -15.82
C ILE A 43 1.33 -3.60 -16.81
N LYS A 44 0.94 -4.79 -17.28
CA LYS A 44 -0.14 -4.97 -18.26
C LYS A 44 -1.49 -4.42 -17.78
N ILE A 45 -1.80 -4.57 -16.50
CA ILE A 45 -3.04 -4.05 -15.91
C ILE A 45 -2.92 -2.58 -15.45
N GLY A 46 -1.75 -1.96 -15.59
CA GLY A 46 -1.49 -0.57 -15.21
C GLY A 46 -1.27 -0.32 -13.71
N ALA A 47 -1.08 -1.38 -12.91
CA ALA A 47 -0.77 -1.26 -11.48
C ALA A 47 0.65 -0.75 -11.24
N LEU A 48 1.57 -1.06 -12.15
CA LEU A 48 2.92 -0.53 -12.20
C LEU A 48 3.10 0.34 -13.45
N GLU A 49 3.61 1.55 -13.26
CA GLU A 49 3.95 2.47 -14.35
C GLU A 49 5.44 2.77 -14.38
N ARG A 50 6.00 2.98 -15.57
CA ARG A 50 7.41 3.31 -15.74
C ARG A 50 7.69 4.67 -15.09
N HIS A 51 8.65 4.70 -14.16
CA HIS A 51 9.01 5.91 -13.40
C HIS A 51 10.35 6.51 -13.83
N GLY A 52 11.25 5.70 -14.37
CA GLY A 52 12.57 6.16 -14.81
C GLY A 52 13.55 5.00 -14.95
N ASN A 53 14.84 5.31 -14.80
CA ASN A 53 15.92 4.33 -14.80
C ASN A 53 16.66 4.39 -13.45
N ASN A 54 17.09 3.23 -12.97
CA ASN A 54 17.91 3.11 -11.77
C ASN A 54 19.30 3.64 -12.07
N ARG A 55 19.88 4.38 -11.13
CA ARG A 55 21.22 4.96 -11.25
C ARG A 55 22.26 4.25 -10.40
N ALA A 56 21.87 3.14 -9.77
CA ALA A 56 22.78 2.27 -9.03
C ALA A 56 22.43 0.81 -9.34
N ALA A 57 23.44 -0.06 -9.34
CA ALA A 57 23.25 -1.50 -9.44
C ALA A 57 23.94 -2.20 -8.28
N LEU A 58 23.36 -3.30 -7.82
CA LEU A 58 24.05 -4.25 -6.95
C LEU A 58 24.73 -5.26 -7.86
N VAL A 59 26.06 -5.35 -7.80
CA VAL A 59 26.85 -6.23 -8.66
C VAL A 59 27.59 -7.26 -7.80
N PRO A 60 27.81 -8.49 -8.29
CA PRO A 60 28.67 -9.44 -7.60
C PRO A 60 30.07 -8.84 -7.43
N GLY A 61 30.62 -8.96 -6.22
CA GLY A 61 32.00 -8.62 -5.91
C GLY A 61 32.65 -9.75 -5.14
N ASP A 62 33.98 -9.73 -5.05
CA ASP A 62 34.78 -10.80 -4.43
C ASP A 62 34.40 -11.04 -2.96
N ASP A 63 34.12 -9.96 -2.21
CA ASP A 63 33.69 -10.00 -0.81
C ASP A 63 32.15 -9.98 -0.65
N GLY A 64 31.43 -10.26 -1.74
CA GLY A 64 29.98 -10.22 -1.80
C GLY A 64 29.43 -9.05 -2.62
N PRO A 65 28.10 -8.87 -2.68
CA PRO A 65 27.48 -7.90 -3.56
C PRO A 65 27.81 -6.45 -3.17
N VAL A 66 28.27 -5.66 -4.14
CA VAL A 66 28.66 -4.24 -3.95
C VAL A 66 27.74 -3.32 -4.73
N PHE A 67 27.38 -2.18 -4.14
CA PHE A 67 26.65 -1.13 -4.86
C PHE A 67 27.59 -0.32 -5.75
N ARG A 68 27.23 -0.17 -7.02
CA ARG A 68 27.92 0.67 -8.00
C ARG A 68 26.98 1.73 -8.52
N ASP A 69 27.43 2.98 -8.51
CA ASP A 69 26.76 4.05 -9.24
C ASP A 69 26.93 3.83 -10.74
N LEU A 70 25.84 4.09 -11.48
CA LEU A 70 25.80 3.92 -12.91
C LEU A 70 25.94 5.26 -13.62
N ALA A 71 26.89 5.34 -14.55
CA ALA A 71 27.08 6.44 -15.46
C ALA A 71 26.33 6.19 -16.79
N TRP A 72 25.89 7.25 -17.43
CA TRP A 72 25.28 7.17 -18.76
C TRP A 72 26.36 7.01 -19.84
N HIS A 73 26.28 5.95 -20.64
CA HIS A 73 27.15 5.70 -21.79
C HIS A 73 26.39 6.06 -23.08
N GLY A 74 26.67 7.24 -23.63
CA GLY A 74 25.94 7.79 -24.78
C GLY A 74 26.15 7.01 -26.08
N ASP A 75 27.32 6.41 -26.24
CA ASP A 75 27.66 5.52 -27.37
C ASP A 75 26.82 4.25 -27.41
N ARG A 76 26.38 3.76 -26.23
CA ARG A 76 25.54 2.55 -26.10
C ARG A 76 24.10 2.83 -25.69
N ASN A 77 23.75 4.10 -25.50
CA ASN A 77 22.42 4.55 -25.06
C ASN A 77 21.91 3.81 -23.81
N ALA A 78 22.81 3.54 -22.85
CA ALA A 78 22.53 2.72 -21.69
C ALA A 78 23.35 3.18 -20.47
N TYR A 79 22.89 2.85 -19.26
CA TYR A 79 23.72 3.04 -18.07
C TYR A 79 24.72 1.89 -17.88
N GLY A 80 25.85 2.18 -17.25
CA GLY A 80 26.92 1.23 -16.99
C GLY A 80 27.80 1.69 -15.83
N TYR A 81 28.75 0.86 -15.42
CA TYR A 81 29.75 1.20 -14.42
C TYR A 81 31.13 0.77 -14.91
N PHE A 82 32.16 1.33 -14.29
CA PHE A 82 33.53 0.91 -14.55
C PHE A 82 33.94 -0.14 -13.52
N ASP A 83 34.40 -1.29 -14.02
CA ASP A 83 35.09 -2.31 -13.26
C ASP A 83 36.58 -2.33 -13.64
N ALA A 84 37.47 -2.51 -12.66
CA ALA A 84 38.90 -2.50 -12.92
C ALA A 84 39.37 -3.72 -13.73
N SER A 85 38.67 -4.84 -13.61
CA SER A 85 38.97 -6.10 -14.31
C SER A 85 38.32 -6.14 -15.69
N ASP A 86 37.05 -5.73 -15.78
CA ASP A 86 36.25 -5.85 -17.02
C ASP A 86 36.14 -4.54 -17.83
N GLY A 87 36.66 -3.43 -17.30
CA GLY A 87 36.51 -2.10 -17.90
C GLY A 87 35.07 -1.58 -17.81
N SER A 88 34.61 -0.88 -18.85
CA SER A 88 33.25 -0.32 -18.88
C SER A 88 32.20 -1.42 -19.09
N VAL A 89 31.51 -1.78 -18.01
CA VAL A 89 30.40 -2.73 -17.99
C VAL A 89 29.09 -1.98 -18.21
N VAL A 90 28.42 -2.25 -19.33
CA VAL A 90 27.12 -1.64 -19.66
C VAL A 90 26.01 -2.63 -19.38
N LEU A 91 25.01 -2.23 -18.59
CA LEU A 91 23.89 -3.12 -18.26
C LEU A 91 22.81 -3.02 -19.33
N ALA A 92 22.03 -4.10 -19.51
CA ALA A 92 20.90 -4.10 -20.42
C ALA A 92 19.89 -3.00 -20.02
N PRO A 93 19.39 -2.16 -20.96
CA PRO A 93 18.45 -1.07 -20.64
C PRO A 93 17.23 -1.52 -19.82
N GLU A 94 16.75 -2.73 -20.06
CA GLU A 94 15.60 -3.35 -19.39
C GLU A 94 15.88 -3.62 -17.91
N SER A 95 17.11 -4.02 -17.58
CA SER A 95 17.54 -4.30 -16.20
C SER A 95 17.55 -3.04 -15.31
N GLN A 96 17.61 -1.87 -15.94
CA GLN A 96 17.68 -0.57 -15.28
C GLN A 96 16.30 0.07 -15.09
N MET A 97 15.24 -0.49 -15.66
CA MET A 97 13.94 0.18 -15.60
C MET A 97 13.42 0.20 -14.16
N LEU A 98 12.97 1.39 -13.74
CA LEU A 98 12.25 1.59 -12.49
C LEU A 98 10.76 1.69 -12.80
N TYR A 99 9.99 0.89 -12.09
CA TYR A 99 8.55 0.95 -12.07
C TYR A 99 8.10 1.52 -10.73
N ARG A 100 6.99 2.26 -10.73
CA ARG A 100 6.33 2.68 -9.50
C ARG A 100 4.89 2.22 -9.45
N VAL A 101 4.35 2.06 -8.25
CA VAL A 101 2.92 1.81 -8.09
C VAL A 101 2.15 3.03 -8.58
N ALA A 102 1.25 2.81 -9.53
CA ALA A 102 0.29 3.81 -9.95
C ALA A 102 -0.73 4.01 -8.81
N VAL A 103 -0.45 4.96 -7.90
CA VAL A 103 -1.27 5.21 -6.71
C VAL A 103 -2.76 5.46 -7.04
N PRO A 104 -3.12 6.22 -8.10
CA PRO A 104 -4.51 6.35 -8.52
C PRO A 104 -5.17 5.00 -8.90
N TRP A 105 -4.43 4.13 -9.58
CA TRP A 105 -4.90 2.78 -9.92
C TRP A 105 -5.16 1.96 -8.66
N TRP A 106 -4.24 2.01 -7.68
CA TRP A 106 -4.38 1.31 -6.41
C TRP A 106 -5.62 1.75 -5.63
N PHE A 107 -5.94 3.05 -5.63
CA PHE A 107 -7.15 3.56 -4.99
C PHE A 107 -8.42 3.17 -5.73
N ALA A 108 -8.43 3.21 -7.06
CA ALA A 108 -9.56 2.72 -7.84
C ALA A 108 -9.81 1.23 -7.59
N TRP A 109 -8.73 0.43 -7.51
CA TRP A 109 -8.82 -0.99 -7.18
C TRP A 109 -9.37 -1.21 -5.77
N LEU A 110 -8.86 -0.53 -4.74
CA LEU A 110 -9.38 -0.63 -3.37
C LEU A 110 -10.84 -0.19 -3.27
N ALA A 111 -11.20 0.92 -3.93
CA ALA A 111 -12.56 1.43 -3.95
C ALA A 111 -13.54 0.41 -4.54
N ALA A 112 -13.17 -0.23 -5.65
CA ALA A 112 -13.96 -1.29 -6.27
C ALA A 112 -14.04 -2.55 -5.38
N SER A 113 -12.90 -3.03 -4.88
CA SER A 113 -12.80 -4.23 -4.03
C SER A 113 -13.59 -4.11 -2.73
N LEU A 114 -13.63 -2.91 -2.16
CA LEU A 114 -14.35 -2.62 -0.91
C LEU A 114 -15.70 -1.96 -1.14
N ASN A 115 -16.18 -1.87 -2.38
CA ASN A 115 -17.47 -1.28 -2.71
C ASN A 115 -17.66 0.11 -2.05
N LEU A 116 -16.61 0.94 -2.09
CA LEU A 116 -16.60 2.24 -1.42
C LEU A 116 -17.55 3.22 -2.12
N THR A 117 -18.26 3.98 -1.32
CA THR A 117 -19.05 5.14 -1.76
C THR A 117 -18.19 6.41 -1.69
N ASN A 118 -18.56 7.47 -2.42
CA ASN A 118 -17.81 8.74 -2.44
C ASN A 118 -16.31 8.60 -2.79
N SER A 119 -15.96 7.60 -3.60
CA SER A 119 -14.58 7.21 -3.93
C SER A 119 -14.03 7.88 -5.21
N GLY A 120 -14.65 8.97 -5.67
CA GLY A 120 -14.35 9.56 -6.99
C GLY A 120 -12.94 10.11 -7.14
N ARG A 121 -12.46 10.89 -6.16
CA ARG A 121 -11.09 11.42 -6.15
C ARG A 121 -10.51 11.36 -4.74
N PRO A 122 -9.50 10.51 -4.50
CA PRO A 122 -8.80 10.46 -3.23
C PRO A 122 -8.25 11.83 -2.84
N THR A 123 -8.45 12.21 -1.58
CA THR A 123 -7.97 13.48 -1.01
C THR A 123 -6.73 13.22 -0.17
N GLU A 124 -5.61 13.81 -0.53
CA GLU A 124 -4.36 13.67 0.20
C GLU A 124 -4.42 14.43 1.53
N LEU A 125 -4.18 13.71 2.64
CA LEU A 125 -4.16 14.25 4.01
C LEU A 125 -2.73 14.50 4.47
N VAL A 126 -1.82 13.59 4.09
CA VAL A 126 -0.38 13.71 4.34
C VAL A 126 0.33 13.43 3.03
N PRO A 127 1.14 14.38 2.51
CA PRO A 127 1.84 14.22 1.24
C PRO A 127 2.54 12.88 1.09
N GLY A 128 2.17 12.14 0.04
CA GLY A 128 2.75 10.86 -0.33
C GLY A 128 2.51 9.70 0.65
N SER A 129 1.72 9.89 1.71
CA SER A 129 1.61 8.92 2.82
C SER A 129 0.20 8.58 3.26
N ALA A 130 -0.75 9.54 3.25
CA ALA A 130 -2.11 9.30 3.73
C ALA A 130 -3.16 9.99 2.85
N TRP A 131 -4.25 9.27 2.56
CA TRP A 131 -5.36 9.75 1.74
C TRP A 131 -6.70 9.33 2.31
N ASP A 132 -7.72 10.17 2.15
CA ASP A 132 -9.12 9.74 2.21
C ASP A 132 -9.52 9.16 0.85
N ILE A 133 -10.05 7.94 0.84
CA ILE A 133 -10.37 7.19 -0.38
C ILE A 133 -11.88 6.91 -0.55
N GLY A 134 -12.73 7.53 0.28
CA GLY A 134 -14.19 7.36 0.25
C GLY A 134 -14.74 6.79 1.55
N ASP A 135 -15.97 6.29 1.50
CA ASP A 135 -16.71 5.83 2.66
C ASP A 135 -17.20 4.38 2.49
N ILE A 136 -17.23 3.62 3.58
CA ILE A 136 -17.68 2.22 3.63
C ILE A 136 -18.88 2.04 4.56
N TRP A 137 -19.91 1.38 4.05
CA TRP A 137 -21.04 0.94 4.87
C TRP A 137 -20.64 -0.23 5.76
N ILE A 138 -20.65 0.02 7.07
CA ILE A 138 -20.48 -1.00 8.12
C ILE A 138 -21.82 -1.71 8.36
N THR A 139 -22.89 -0.92 8.46
CA THR A 139 -24.28 -1.36 8.58
C THR A 139 -25.16 -0.49 7.68
N ARG A 140 -26.46 -0.79 7.56
CA ARG A 140 -27.40 0.07 6.80
C ARG A 140 -27.51 1.50 7.34
N GLN A 141 -27.15 1.73 8.61
CA GLN A 141 -27.26 3.03 9.28
C GLN A 141 -25.91 3.70 9.52
N ARG A 142 -24.80 3.00 9.26
CA ARG A 142 -23.45 3.49 9.57
C ARG A 142 -22.55 3.41 8.35
N ASN A 143 -22.30 4.57 7.76
CA ASN A 143 -21.26 4.79 6.75
C ASN A 143 -20.09 5.51 7.43
N VAL A 144 -18.86 5.02 7.24
CA VAL A 144 -17.67 5.62 7.86
C VAL A 144 -16.61 5.92 6.81
N PRO A 145 -15.82 6.99 6.98
CA PRO A 145 -14.73 7.28 6.06
C PRO A 145 -13.65 6.20 6.14
N VAL A 146 -13.07 5.91 4.98
CA VAL A 146 -11.93 5.01 4.80
C VAL A 146 -10.72 5.84 4.40
N LEU A 147 -9.70 5.79 5.23
CA LEU A 147 -8.40 6.37 4.95
C LEU A 147 -7.45 5.25 4.54
N PHE A 148 -6.60 5.53 3.56
CA PHE A 148 -5.45 4.67 3.26
C PHE A 148 -4.17 5.34 3.72
N VAL A 149 -3.34 4.60 4.46
CA VAL A 149 -2.07 5.10 5.00
C VAL A 149 -0.95 4.12 4.74
N ARG A 150 0.10 4.58 4.06
CA ARG A 150 1.32 3.82 3.81
C ARG A 150 2.30 4.03 4.95
N ARG A 151 3.18 3.06 5.21
CA ARG A 151 4.31 3.24 6.17
C ARG A 151 3.85 3.68 7.56
N LEU A 152 2.65 3.28 7.99
CA LEU A 152 2.06 3.68 9.27
C LEU A 152 2.89 3.20 10.48
N HIS A 153 3.78 2.22 10.30
CA HIS A 153 4.75 1.82 11.31
C HIS A 153 5.80 2.90 11.65
N ARG A 154 5.98 3.93 10.79
CA ARG A 154 6.94 5.01 11.00
C ARG A 154 6.39 6.08 11.95
N GLY A 155 7.22 6.56 12.88
CA GLY A 155 6.85 7.60 13.85
C GLY A 155 6.45 8.92 13.18
N GLU A 156 7.22 9.34 12.16
CA GLU A 156 6.97 10.56 11.39
C GLU A 156 5.58 10.52 10.71
N THR A 157 5.27 9.43 10.00
CA THR A 157 3.98 9.26 9.32
C THR A 157 2.81 9.27 10.31
N ARG A 158 2.96 8.64 11.48
CA ARG A 158 1.93 8.66 12.52
C ARG A 158 1.69 10.06 13.09
N THR A 159 2.76 10.81 13.32
CA THR A 159 2.69 12.18 13.85
C THR A 159 2.01 13.09 12.84
N ALA A 160 2.46 13.08 11.59
CA ALA A 160 1.85 13.87 10.52
C ALA A 160 0.37 13.52 10.29
N LEU A 161 0.02 12.22 10.36
CA LEU A 161 -1.37 11.78 10.25
C LEU A 161 -2.22 12.30 11.41
N ARG A 162 -1.71 12.24 12.65
CA ARG A 162 -2.42 12.75 13.83
C ARG A 162 -2.73 14.23 13.68
N ASP A 163 -1.73 15.02 13.28
CA ASP A 163 -1.88 16.46 13.09
C ASP A 163 -2.90 16.77 11.98
N ALA A 164 -2.88 16.01 10.87
CA ALA A 164 -3.85 16.14 9.79
C ALA A 164 -5.27 15.80 10.25
N LEU A 165 -5.43 14.76 11.08
CA LEU A 165 -6.74 14.35 11.60
C LEU A 165 -7.30 15.33 12.64
N GLN A 166 -6.46 15.96 13.47
CA GLN A 166 -6.89 16.98 14.42
C GLN A 166 -7.45 18.23 13.74
N LYS A 167 -6.88 18.60 12.58
CA LYS A 167 -7.34 19.75 11.78
C LYS A 167 -8.63 19.46 11.01
N ARG A 168 -9.11 18.22 11.01
CA ARG A 168 -10.25 17.80 10.21
C ARG A 168 -11.57 18.09 10.91
N ALA A 169 -12.29 19.10 10.42
CA ALA A 169 -13.64 19.40 10.90
C ALA A 169 -14.66 18.33 10.45
N GLY A 170 -15.59 17.96 11.34
CA GLY A 170 -16.83 17.25 10.97
C GLY A 170 -16.77 15.73 10.73
N ARG A 171 -15.60 15.08 10.72
CA ARG A 171 -15.47 13.62 10.55
C ARG A 171 -14.74 12.98 11.74
N SER A 172 -15.50 12.55 12.74
CA SER A 172 -14.96 11.90 13.95
C SER A 172 -14.86 10.38 13.78
N GLY A 173 -13.67 9.92 13.37
CA GLY A 173 -13.35 8.49 13.31
C GLY A 173 -13.69 7.80 12.00
N GLY A 174 -13.37 6.51 11.93
CA GLY A 174 -13.56 5.70 10.72
C GLY A 174 -12.60 4.52 10.64
N LEU A 175 -12.31 4.09 9.42
CA LEU A 175 -11.40 2.99 9.12
C LEU A 175 -10.09 3.54 8.55
N ILE A 176 -8.96 3.07 9.04
CA ILE A 176 -7.65 3.26 8.43
C ILE A 176 -7.18 1.92 7.89
N LEU A 177 -7.07 1.83 6.56
CA LEU A 177 -6.40 0.74 5.87
C LEU A 177 -4.92 1.07 5.73
N THR A 178 -4.05 0.11 6.00
CA THR A 178 -2.60 0.29 5.83
C THR A 178 -1.94 -0.86 5.07
N SER A 179 -0.94 -0.52 4.27
CA SER A 179 -0.01 -1.48 3.66
C SER A 179 1.03 -2.02 4.64
N SER A 180 1.23 -1.37 5.79
CA SER A 180 2.10 -1.87 6.85
C SER A 180 1.55 -3.18 7.43
N ARG A 181 2.39 -4.22 7.51
CA ARG A 181 2.00 -5.51 8.12
C ARG A 181 1.73 -5.40 9.61
N ASN A 182 2.54 -4.58 10.29
CA ASN A 182 2.41 -4.32 11.71
C ASN A 182 1.61 -3.03 11.92
N THR A 183 0.47 -3.17 12.56
CA THR A 183 -0.35 -2.05 13.02
C THR A 183 0.18 -1.58 14.37
N PRO A 184 0.39 -0.27 14.58
CA PRO A 184 0.67 0.26 15.91
C PRO A 184 -0.48 -0.07 16.88
N SER A 185 -0.23 0.00 18.19
CA SER A 185 -1.26 -0.13 19.21
C SER A 185 -2.41 0.86 18.96
N GLN A 186 -3.65 0.43 19.25
CA GLN A 186 -4.89 1.18 18.94
C GLN A 186 -4.92 2.58 19.58
N ASP A 187 -4.17 2.78 20.67
CA ASP A 187 -4.15 4.01 21.48
C ASP A 187 -3.64 5.24 20.72
N ALA A 188 -2.90 5.06 19.61
CA ALA A 188 -2.34 6.19 18.88
C ALA A 188 -3.37 6.98 18.03
N LEU A 189 -4.52 6.38 17.72
CA LEU A 189 -5.53 6.87 16.77
C LEU A 189 -6.96 6.51 17.24
N GLU A 190 -7.28 6.82 18.50
CA GLU A 190 -8.43 6.30 19.28
C GLU A 190 -9.79 6.20 18.55
N ARG A 191 -10.10 7.15 17.66
CA ARG A 191 -11.37 7.21 16.91
C ARG A 191 -11.38 6.39 15.62
N TYR A 192 -10.22 5.89 15.20
CA TYR A 192 -10.05 5.10 13.98
C TYR A 192 -9.74 3.65 14.31
N ILE A 193 -10.38 2.74 13.58
CA ILE A 193 -9.98 1.33 13.57
C ILE A 193 -8.89 1.18 12.52
N VAL A 194 -7.69 0.78 12.94
CA VAL A 194 -6.57 0.56 12.04
C VAL A 194 -6.51 -0.91 11.65
N VAL A 195 -6.50 -1.18 10.36
CA VAL A 195 -6.47 -2.53 9.80
C VAL A 195 -5.36 -2.63 8.75
N SER A 196 -4.46 -3.61 8.93
CA SER A 196 -3.50 -3.96 7.90
C SER A 196 -4.19 -4.75 6.79
N ILE A 197 -4.04 -4.32 5.54
CA ILE A 197 -4.59 -5.05 4.39
C ILE A 197 -4.08 -6.49 4.38
N ALA A 198 -2.80 -6.71 4.70
CA ALA A 198 -2.20 -8.04 4.75
C ALA A 198 -2.87 -9.00 5.76
N LYS A 199 -3.52 -8.48 6.79
CA LYS A 199 -4.23 -9.27 7.82
C LYS A 199 -5.68 -9.56 7.46
N VAL A 200 -6.22 -8.91 6.44
CA VAL A 200 -7.62 -9.06 6.00
C VAL A 200 -7.74 -9.55 4.58
N LEU A 201 -6.71 -10.22 4.07
CA LEU A 201 -6.79 -10.90 2.79
C LEU A 201 -7.61 -12.18 2.92
N THR A 202 -8.28 -12.58 1.84
CA THR A 202 -8.88 -13.91 1.76
C THR A 202 -7.80 -14.99 1.83
N ASN A 203 -8.20 -16.23 2.17
CA ASN A 203 -7.32 -17.40 2.17
C ASN A 203 -6.97 -17.92 0.76
N ASP A 204 -7.41 -17.23 -0.29
CA ASP A 204 -7.08 -17.59 -1.67
C ASP A 204 -5.59 -17.30 -1.95
N LEU A 205 -4.84 -18.36 -2.28
CA LEU A 205 -3.41 -18.29 -2.57
C LEU A 205 -3.11 -17.82 -3.99
N GLN A 206 -4.11 -17.76 -4.86
CA GLN A 206 -3.97 -17.36 -6.27
C GLN A 206 -4.47 -15.94 -6.50
N VAL A 207 -5.47 -15.50 -5.73
CA VAL A 207 -6.10 -14.18 -5.91
C VAL A 207 -5.80 -13.26 -4.74
N PHE A 208 -5.33 -12.06 -5.05
CA PHE A 208 -5.25 -11.00 -4.06
C PHE A 208 -6.63 -10.33 -3.92
N SER A 209 -7.30 -10.62 -2.81
CA SER A 209 -8.60 -10.05 -2.48
C SER A 209 -8.69 -9.71 -1.01
N VAL A 210 -9.37 -8.60 -0.69
CA VAL A 210 -9.63 -8.21 0.69
C VAL A 210 -10.95 -8.83 1.14
N ASP A 211 -10.88 -9.59 2.23
CA ASP A 211 -12.05 -10.11 2.92
C ASP A 211 -12.76 -8.96 3.65
N ARG A 212 -13.90 -8.55 3.10
CA ARG A 212 -14.72 -7.48 3.68
C ARG A 212 -15.26 -7.87 5.05
N GLN A 213 -15.64 -9.12 5.29
CA GLN A 213 -16.20 -9.52 6.58
C GLN A 213 -15.13 -9.42 7.66
N LEU A 214 -13.93 -9.91 7.36
CA LEU A 214 -12.78 -9.80 8.27
C LEU A 214 -12.39 -8.35 8.51
N LEU A 215 -12.41 -7.51 7.47
CA LEU A 215 -12.19 -6.06 7.57
C LEU A 215 -13.18 -5.36 8.52
N LEU A 216 -14.45 -5.76 8.48
CA LEU A 216 -15.51 -5.14 9.26
C LEU A 216 -15.66 -5.72 10.68
N SER A 217 -15.07 -6.90 10.95
CA SER A 217 -15.16 -7.58 12.25
C SER A 217 -14.85 -6.69 13.47
N PRO A 218 -13.83 -5.81 13.48
CA PRO A 218 -13.51 -5.03 14.68
C PRO A 218 -14.56 -3.96 14.99
N PHE A 219 -15.33 -3.51 13.98
CA PHE A 219 -16.46 -2.62 14.21
C PHE A 219 -17.60 -3.35 14.89
N LEU A 220 -17.88 -4.59 14.49
CA LEU A 220 -18.96 -5.41 15.04
C LEU A 220 -18.66 -5.81 16.50
N GLU A 221 -17.42 -6.18 16.80
CA GLU A 221 -16.99 -6.51 18.17
C GLU A 221 -17.13 -5.31 19.13
N ARG A 222 -16.73 -4.11 18.67
CA ARG A 222 -16.92 -2.88 19.46
C ARG A 222 -18.40 -2.56 19.70
N PHE A 223 -19.29 -2.88 18.77
CA PHE A 223 -20.74 -2.70 18.96
C PHE A 223 -21.31 -3.66 20.01
N SER A 224 -20.92 -4.93 19.99
CA SER A 224 -21.38 -5.91 20.98
C SER A 224 -20.98 -5.54 22.41
N LEU A 225 -19.81 -4.93 22.59
CA LEU A 225 -19.35 -4.43 23.89
C LEU A 225 -20.14 -3.21 24.39
N PHE A 226 -20.67 -2.38 23.50
CA PHE A 226 -21.52 -1.24 23.87
C PHE A 226 -22.94 -1.67 24.25
N VAL A 227 -23.53 -2.66 23.56
CA VAL A 227 -24.87 -3.17 23.87
C VAL A 227 -24.89 -3.89 25.24
N ASN A 228 -23.84 -4.62 25.59
CA ASN A 228 -23.74 -5.31 26.89
C ASN A 228 -23.46 -4.38 28.08
N ARG A 229 -23.11 -3.09 27.86
CA ARG A 229 -22.94 -2.09 28.92
C ARG A 229 -24.15 -1.17 29.12
N GLY A 230 -25.16 -1.26 28.25
CA GLY A 230 -26.40 -0.47 28.30
C GLY A 230 -27.53 -1.11 29.11
N GLY A 231 -27.21 -1.74 30.24
CA GLY A 231 -28.23 -2.20 31.19
C GLY A 231 -29.01 -1.00 31.73
N PHE A 232 -30.24 -0.82 31.25
CA PHE A 232 -31.21 0.10 31.83
C PHE A 232 -31.31 -0.16 33.33
N PRO A 233 -31.18 0.86 34.22
CA PRO A 233 -31.63 0.70 35.58
C PRO A 233 -33.14 0.55 35.50
N GLY A 234 -33.63 -0.63 35.87
CA GLY A 234 -35.04 -0.89 36.05
C GLY A 234 -35.64 0.18 36.96
N SER A 235 -36.71 0.79 36.49
CA SER A 235 -37.69 1.49 37.29
C SER A 235 -38.10 0.58 38.46
N GLY A 236 -37.58 0.89 39.63
CA GLY A 236 -38.08 0.41 40.91
C GLY A 236 -39.30 1.24 41.31
N GLU A 237 -40.29 0.53 41.80
CA GLU A 237 -41.64 0.93 42.23
C GLU A 237 -41.69 2.11 43.22
#